data_AF-A0A7J5ER30-F1
#
_entry.id   AF-A0A7J5ER30-F1
#
_cell.length_a   1.000
_cell.length_b   1.000
_cell.length_c   1.000
_cell.angle_alpha   90.00
_cell.angle_beta   90.00
_cell.angle_gamma   90.00
#
_symmetry.space_group_name_H-M   'P 1'
#
loop_
_entity.id
_entity.type
_entity.pdbx_description
1 polymer ?
#
loop_
_entity_poly.entity_id
_entity_poly.type
_entity_poly.pdbx_seq_one_letter_code
_entity_poly.pdbx_strand_id
1 'polypeptide(L)' 'MPFGIGAPELILIILLVVVLFGARKIPELMRGLGSGIKEFKKAASGQDETEEKAPNK' A
#
# COMPACT_ATOMS: atom_id res chain seq x y z
N MET A 1 20.65 13.08 24.48
CA MET A 1 19.73 14.01 23.78
C MET A 1 18.67 13.15 23.11
N PRO A 2 17.37 13.48 23.16
CA PRO A 2 16.33 12.55 22.71
C PRO A 2 16.43 12.43 21.19
N PHE A 3 17.10 11.36 20.75
CA PHE A 3 17.21 10.99 19.35
C PHE A 3 15.78 10.68 18.91
N GLY A 4 15.25 11.48 17.99
CA GLY A 4 13.89 11.33 17.49
C GLY A 4 13.61 9.90 17.05
N ILE A 5 12.34 9.49 17.18
CA ILE A 5 11.78 8.16 16.91
C ILE A 5 12.77 7.28 16.14
N GLY A 6 13.59 6.55 16.89
CA GLY A 6 14.60 5.71 16.30
C GLY A 6 13.97 4.55 15.53
N ALA A 7 14.77 3.87 14.72
CA ALA A 7 14.40 2.57 14.17
C ALA A 7 13.76 1.62 15.22
N PRO A 8 14.26 1.52 16.47
CA PRO A 8 13.62 0.67 17.49
C PRO A 8 12.21 1.14 17.89
N GLU A 9 11.97 2.43 18.14
CA GLU A 9 10.61 2.91 18.46
C GLU A 9 9.63 2.70 17.30
N LEU A 10 10.06 2.90 16.05
CA LEU A 10 9.22 2.67 14.87
C LEU A 10 8.81 1.18 14.77
N ILE A 11 9.74 0.26 15.01
CA ILE A 11 9.48 -1.19 15.04
C ILE A 11 8.45 -1.53 16.11
N LEU A 12 8.55 -0.91 17.29
CA LEU A 12 7.63 -1.15 18.41
C LEU A 12 6.21 -0.66 18.09
N ILE A 13 6.09 0.48 17.40
CA ILE A 13 4.80 1.00 16.90
C ILE A 13 4.22 0.06 15.83
N ILE A 14 5.02 -0.37 14.85
CA ILE A 14 4.56 -1.30 13.81
C ILE A 14 4.11 -2.61 14.44
N LEU A 15 4.85 -3.13 15.42
CA LEU A 15 4.49 -4.34 16.13
C LEU A 15 3.12 -4.18 16.83
N LEU A 16 2.88 -3.04 17.50
CA LEU A 16 1.60 -2.76 18.14
C LEU A 16 0.45 -2.73 17.12
N VAL A 17 0.64 -2.04 15.98
CA VAL A 17 -0.36 -2.00 14.90
C VAL A 17 -0.62 -3.41 14.36
N VAL A 18 0.41 -4.23 14.17
CA VAL A 18 0.29 -5.62 13.72
C VAL A 18 -0.45 -6.49 14.74
N VAL A 19 -0.28 -6.27 16.04
CA VAL A 19 -1.02 -7.00 17.07
C VAL A 19 -2.50 -6.61 17.07
N LEU A 20 -2.81 -5.31 16.94
CA LEU A 20 -4.19 -4.82 16.95
C LEU A 20 -4.98 -5.21 15.69
N PHE A 21 -4.36 -5.07 14.52
CA PHE A 21 -5.03 -5.30 13.23
C PHE A 21 -4.77 -6.70 12.66
N GLY A 22 -3.69 -7.36 13.07
CA GLY A 22 -3.20 -8.62 12.51
C GLY A 22 -2.30 -8.41 11.30
N ALA A 23 -1.22 -9.19 11.21
CA ALA A 23 -0.25 -9.13 10.11
C ALA A 23 -0.87 -9.35 8.72
N ARG A 24 -2.01 -10.06 8.64
CA ARG A 24 -2.73 -10.35 7.40
C ARG A 24 -3.62 -9.20 6.93
N LYS A 25 -4.06 -8.33 7.84
CA LYS A 25 -5.01 -7.25 7.55
C LYS A 25 -4.34 -6.07 6.84
N ILE A 26 -3.08 -5.77 7.20
CA ILE A 26 -2.29 -4.71 6.57
C ILE A 26 -2.12 -4.93 5.05
N PRO A 27 -1.65 -6.10 4.56
CA PRO A 27 -1.52 -6.33 3.13
C PRO A 27 -2.88 -6.40 2.41
N GLU A 28 -3.93 -6.86 3.07
CA GLU A 28 -5.30 -6.85 2.52
C GLU A 28 -5.82 -5.43 2.31
N LEU A 29 -5.64 -4.55 3.30
CA LEU A 29 -5.98 -3.12 3.21
C LEU A 29 -5.14 -2.41 2.16
N MET A 30 -3.83 -2.69 2.10
CA MET A 30 -2.95 -2.10 1.07
C MET A 30 -3.32 -2.55 -0.33
N ARG A 31 -3.72 -3.80 -0.54
CA ARG A 31 -4.20 -4.28 -1.86
C ARG A 31 -5.48 -3.56 -2.26
N GLY A 32 -6.44 -3.42 -1.35
CA GLY A 32 -7.68 -2.67 -1.60
C GLY A 32 -7.42 -1.19 -1.92
N LEU A 33 -6.61 -0.51 -1.10
CA LEU A 33 -6.22 0.88 -1.35
C LEU A 33 -5.44 1.02 -2.66
N GLY A 34 -4.49 0.12 -2.93
CA GLY A 34 -3.65 0.16 -4.12
C GLY A 34 -4.44 0.02 -5.41
N SER A 35 -5.40 -0.92 -5.45
CA SER A 35 -6.34 -1.04 -6.57
C SER A 35 -7.21 0.21 -6.72
N GLY A 36 -7.74 0.75 -5.62
CA GLY A 36 -8.55 1.98 -5.66
C GLY A 36 -7.76 3.19 -6.16
N ILE A 37 -6.52 3.37 -5.69
CA ILE A 37 -5.61 4.44 -6.15
C ILE A 37 -5.25 4.25 -7.62
N LYS A 38 -5.02 3.00 -8.06
CA LYS A 38 -4.72 2.69 -9.47
C LYS A 38 -5.89 3.09 -10.39
N GLU A 39 -7.10 2.66 -10.05
CA GLU A 39 -8.31 3.02 -10.82
C GLU A 39 -8.59 4.53 -10.76
N PHE A 40 -8.41 5.16 -9.59
CA PHE A 40 -8.55 6.60 -9.43
C PHE A 40 -7.56 7.37 -10.31
N LYS A 41 -6.29 6.95 -10.33
CA LYS A 41 -5.26 7.57 -11.18
C LYS A 41 -5.56 7.39 -12.67
N LYS A 42 -6.06 6.22 -13.06
CA LYS A 42 -6.44 5.89 -14.44
C LYS A 42 -7.59 6.79 -14.93
N ALA A 43 -8.66 6.90 -14.15
CA ALA A 43 -9.79 7.79 -14.42
C ALA A 43 -9.38 9.27 -14.41
N ALA A 44 -8.58 9.69 -13.43
CA ALA A 44 -8.12 11.07 -13.31
C ALA A 44 -7.16 11.50 -14.44
N SER A 45 -6.40 10.56 -15.00
CA SER A 45 -5.45 10.83 -16.08
C SER A 45 -6.09 10.75 -17.47
N GLY A 46 -7.39 10.46 -17.57
CA GLY A 46 -8.09 10.27 -18.86
C GLY A 46 -7.52 9.13 -19.70
N GLN A 47 -6.74 8.23 -19.09
CA GLN A 47 -6.20 7.05 -19.74
C GLN A 47 -7.25 5.96 -19.61
N ASP A 48 -8.29 6.00 -20.46
CA ASP A 48 -9.02 4.80 -20.79
C ASP A 48 -7.99 3.79 -21.34
N GLU A 49 -7.89 2.62 -20.72
CA GLU A 49 -6.95 1.58 -21.11
C GLU A 49 -7.25 1.11 -22.54
N THR A 50 -6.68 1.79 -23.53
CA THR A 50 -6.15 1.16 -24.73
C THR A 50 -4.67 0.95 -24.48
N GLU A 51 -4.34 0.04 -23.56
CA GLU A 51 -3.00 -0.54 -23.48
C GLU A 51 -3.15 -2.05 -23.50
N GLU A 52 -3.46 -2.54 -24.70
CA GLU A 52 -2.92 -3.79 -25.20
C GLU A 52 -1.39 -3.74 -25.09
N LYS A 53 -0.83 -4.39 -24.07
CA LYS A 53 0.35 -5.27 -24.18
C LYS A 53 0.22 -6.34 -23.10
N ALA A 54 0.13 -7.63 -23.40
CA ALA A 54 0.92 -8.30 -24.42
C ALA A 54 0.08 -9.26 -25.30
N PRO A 55 0.29 -9.27 -26.63
CA PRO A 55 0.07 -10.48 -27.40
C PRO A 55 1.11 -11.53 -26.95
N ASN A 56 0.59 -12.71 -26.66
CA ASN A 56 1.22 -14.03 -26.67
C ASN A 56 2.67 -14.13 -27.23
N LYS A 57 3.57 -14.76 -26.45
CA LYS A 57 4.28 -15.99 -26.86
C LYS A 57 4.76 -16.77 -25.65
#